data_AF-D7E9S2-F1
#
_entry.id   AF-D7E9S2-F1
#
_cell.length_a   1.000
_cell.length_b   1.000
_cell.length_c   1.000
_cell.angle_alpha   90.00
_cell.angle_beta   90.00
_cell.angle_gamma   90.00
#
_symmetry.space_group_name_H-M   'P 1'
#
loop_
_entity.id
_entity.type
_entity.pdbx_description
1 polymer ?
#
loop_
_entity_poly.entity_id
_entity_poly.type
_entity_poly.pdbx_seq_one_letter_code
_entity_poly.pdbx_strand_id
1 'polypeptide(L)'
;MNAIKGKQLGILLIALVIISIAVVPAASGNENTNSDKKTLNELYYTKSELQSLYDKYNISENDIKFSKDKLPHYLKGTILNSDKRVIATEDGTPPEGLVKGEYYEKVISHDKMNSIIDQARQEYVNKYGVDPANPKVEMVNGQPLPKEEVKRLVESGDLKVSSEDTVNTETSQ
;
A
#
# COMPACT_ATOMS: atom_id res chain seq x y z
N MET A 1 -34.90 9.58 60.76
CA MET A 1 -33.63 10.09 61.31
C MET A 1 -32.77 10.51 60.13
N ASN A 2 -32.33 11.76 60.16
CA ASN A 2 -31.78 12.53 59.04
C ASN A 2 -30.37 12.08 58.63
N ALA A 3 -30.05 12.18 57.34
CA ALA A 3 -28.82 12.81 56.86
C ALA A 3 -28.91 13.12 55.36
N ILE A 4 -29.27 14.37 55.06
CA ILE A 4 -28.97 15.04 53.79
C ILE A 4 -27.52 15.53 53.87
N LYS A 5 -26.69 15.12 52.90
CA LYS A 5 -25.49 15.84 52.41
C LYS A 5 -25.35 15.40 50.95
N GLY A 6 -25.48 16.19 49.89
CA GLY A 6 -25.34 17.64 49.72
C GLY A 6 -24.12 17.91 48.82
N LYS A 7 -24.36 18.54 47.65
CA LYS A 7 -23.42 19.36 46.84
C LYS A 7 -22.43 18.61 45.93
N GLN A 8 -22.22 18.90 44.63
CA GLN A 8 -22.69 19.93 43.70
C GLN A 8 -22.61 19.41 42.24
N LEU A 9 -23.54 19.87 41.39
CA LEU A 9 -23.37 19.93 39.94
C LEU A 9 -22.14 20.80 39.61
N GLY A 10 -21.33 20.37 38.65
CA GLY A 10 -20.28 21.18 38.06
C GLY A 10 -20.08 20.79 36.60
N ILE A 11 -21.07 21.10 35.75
CA ILE A 11 -20.90 21.08 34.29
C ILE A 11 -19.93 22.22 33.96
N LEU A 12 -18.70 21.89 33.58
CA LEU A 12 -17.76 22.89 33.05
C LEU A 12 -17.96 22.99 31.54
N LEU A 13 -18.90 23.84 31.12
CA LEU A 13 -19.01 24.32 29.74
C LEU A 13 -17.93 25.38 29.52
N ILE A 14 -16.83 25.02 28.86
CA ILE A 14 -15.89 25.99 28.31
C ILE A 14 -16.32 26.30 26.88
N ALA A 15 -17.17 27.31 26.72
CA ALA A 15 -17.44 27.92 25.43
C ALA A 15 -16.35 28.96 25.13
N LEU A 16 -15.33 28.56 24.37
CA LEU A 16 -14.35 29.48 23.78
C LEU A 16 -14.78 29.80 22.35
N VAL A 17 -15.66 30.79 22.21
CA VAL A 17 -15.89 31.48 20.95
C VAL A 17 -14.78 32.51 20.79
N ILE A 18 -13.78 32.22 19.95
CA ILE A 18 -12.84 33.23 19.46
C ILE A 18 -13.24 33.53 18.01
N ILE A 19 -14.03 34.59 17.83
CA ILE A 19 -14.24 35.21 16.53
C ILE A 19 -13.08 36.19 16.34
N SER A 20 -12.12 35.82 15.51
CA SER A 20 -11.13 36.76 14.96
C SER A 20 -11.30 36.78 13.45
N ILE A 21 -12.14 37.69 12.97
CA ILE A 21 -12.25 38.03 11.55
C ILE A 21 -11.02 38.87 11.23
N ALA A 22 -10.01 38.26 10.63
CA ALA A 22 -8.94 39.00 9.97
C ALA A 22 -9.44 39.36 8.56
N VAL A 23 -9.69 40.65 8.34
CA VAL A 23 -9.87 41.21 7.00
C VAL A 23 -8.52 41.14 6.29
N VAL A 24 -8.41 40.32 5.25
CA VAL A 24 -7.25 40.32 4.35
C VAL A 24 -7.50 41.40 3.29
N PRO A 25 -6.60 42.37 3.08
CA PRO A 25 -6.72 43.29 1.95
C PRO A 25 -6.61 42.50 0.64
N ALA A 26 -7.55 42.73 -0.28
CA ALA A 26 -7.45 42.25 -1.64
C ALA A 26 -6.27 42.98 -2.33
N ALA A 27 -5.08 42.40 -2.23
CA ALA A 27 -3.96 42.72 -3.10
C ALA A 27 -4.24 42.06 -4.45
N SER A 28 -4.59 42.87 -5.44
CA SER A 28 -4.42 42.56 -6.85
C SER A 28 -2.93 42.33 -7.11
N GLY A 29 -2.46 41.12 -6.81
CA GLY A 29 -1.14 40.62 -7.15
C GLY A 29 -1.30 39.67 -8.32
N ASN A 30 -0.66 39.99 -9.44
CA ASN A 30 -0.45 39.09 -10.55
C ASN A 30 0.13 37.76 -10.01
N GLU A 31 -0.70 36.72 -9.93
CA GLU A 31 -0.25 35.36 -9.63
C GLU A 31 0.54 34.85 -10.83
N ASN A 32 1.82 35.23 -10.88
CA ASN A 32 2.82 34.31 -11.38
C ASN A 32 2.81 33.15 -10.38
N THR A 33 2.04 32.11 -10.69
CA THR A 33 2.13 30.81 -10.05
C THR A 33 3.54 30.27 -10.31
N ASN A 34 4.51 30.73 -9.53
CA ASN A 34 5.73 30.00 -9.32
C ASN A 34 5.32 28.87 -8.37
N SER A 35 4.89 27.77 -8.95
CA SER A 35 4.74 26.50 -8.26
C SER A 35 6.13 26.16 -7.75
N ASP A 36 6.43 26.57 -6.52
CA ASP A 36 7.64 26.14 -5.82
C ASP A 36 7.56 24.62 -5.75
N LYS A 37 8.25 24.00 -6.70
CA LYS A 37 8.24 22.58 -6.99
C LYS A 37 8.81 21.90 -5.75
N LYS A 38 7.93 21.41 -4.87
CA LYS A 38 8.32 20.70 -3.65
C LYS A 38 9.34 19.64 -4.03
N THR A 39 10.54 19.76 -3.49
CA THR A 39 11.55 18.72 -3.71
C THR A 39 11.12 17.45 -2.98
N LEU A 40 11.61 16.29 -3.42
CA LEU A 40 11.28 14.97 -2.83
C LEU A 40 11.35 14.96 -1.30
N ASN A 41 12.22 15.76 -0.68
CA ASN A 41 12.40 15.84 0.77
C ASN A 41 11.28 16.60 1.53
N GLU A 42 10.40 17.31 0.83
CA GLU A 42 9.37 18.17 1.43
C GLU A 42 7.94 17.63 1.25
N LEU A 43 7.77 16.59 0.43
CA LEU A 43 6.48 15.97 0.22
C LEU A 43 6.14 15.02 1.38
N TYR A 44 5.59 15.60 2.45
CA TYR A 44 5.13 14.88 3.62
C TYR A 44 3.70 15.33 3.96
N TYR A 45 2.78 14.37 4.01
CA TYR A 45 1.40 14.58 4.43
C TYR A 45 1.28 14.44 5.95
N THR A 46 0.47 15.29 6.56
CA THR A 46 0.03 15.10 7.94
C THR A 46 -0.88 13.87 8.05
N LYS A 47 -1.10 13.38 9.28
CA LYS A 47 -1.98 12.23 9.53
C LYS A 47 -3.41 12.46 9.02
N SER A 48 -3.95 13.68 9.18
CA SER A 48 -5.30 14.03 8.73
C SER A 48 -5.42 14.13 7.21
N GLU A 49 -4.37 14.61 6.54
CA GLU A 49 -4.35 14.63 5.07
C GLU A 49 -4.24 13.22 4.50
N LEU A 50 -3.40 12.36 5.08
CA LEU A 50 -3.34 10.94 4.71
C LEU A 50 -4.68 10.24 4.91
N GLN A 51 -5.36 10.47 6.04
CA GLN A 51 -6.68 9.87 6.27
C GLN A 51 -7.68 10.33 5.21
N SER A 52 -7.71 11.63 4.89
CA SER A 52 -8.56 12.15 3.81
C SER A 52 -8.26 11.50 2.45
N LEU A 53 -6.99 11.24 2.15
CA LEU A 53 -6.59 10.53 0.94
C LEU A 53 -7.06 9.06 0.97
N TYR A 54 -6.92 8.37 2.10
CA TYR A 54 -7.38 6.99 2.23
C TYR A 54 -8.88 6.87 2.05
N ASP A 55 -9.65 7.79 2.62
CA ASP A 55 -11.09 7.83 2.45
C ASP A 55 -11.46 8.12 0.98
N LYS A 56 -10.76 9.09 0.35
CA LYS A 56 -10.97 9.46 -1.06
C LYS A 56 -10.73 8.30 -2.03
N TYR A 57 -9.68 7.51 -1.82
CA TYR A 57 -9.29 6.40 -2.70
C TYR A 57 -9.74 5.02 -2.21
N ASN A 58 -10.58 4.98 -1.17
CA ASN A 58 -11.09 3.74 -0.57
C ASN A 58 -9.97 2.74 -0.22
N ILE A 59 -8.97 3.25 0.51
CA ILE A 59 -7.83 2.50 1.00
C ILE A 59 -8.17 1.86 2.35
N SER A 60 -8.01 0.54 2.43
CA SER A 60 -8.25 -0.21 3.66
C SER A 60 -7.01 -0.22 4.57
N GLU A 61 -7.21 -0.57 5.84
CA GLU A 61 -6.09 -0.79 6.77
C GLU A 61 -5.14 -1.90 6.26
N ASN A 62 -5.67 -2.91 5.56
CA ASN A 62 -4.86 -3.99 5.01
C ASN A 62 -4.00 -3.52 3.83
N ASP A 63 -4.45 -2.58 3.01
CA ASP A 63 -3.62 -1.95 1.97
C ASP A 63 -2.41 -1.23 2.60
N ILE A 64 -2.64 -0.55 3.73
CA ILE A 64 -1.59 0.14 4.50
C ILE A 64 -0.64 -0.87 5.18
N LYS A 65 -1.17 -1.99 5.69
CA LYS A 65 -0.34 -3.06 6.26
C LYS A 65 0.49 -3.75 5.19
N PHE A 66 -0.08 -3.99 4.01
CA PHE A 66 0.60 -4.60 2.87
C PHE A 66 1.80 -3.78 2.43
N SER A 67 1.61 -2.48 2.19
CA SER A 67 2.70 -1.56 1.79
C SER A 67 3.82 -1.42 2.82
N LYS A 68 3.59 -1.83 4.08
CA LYS A 68 4.59 -1.81 5.16
C LYS A 68 5.18 -3.19 5.49
N ASP A 69 4.97 -4.18 4.62
CA ASP A 69 5.39 -5.58 4.81
C ASP A 69 4.87 -6.19 6.13
N LYS A 70 3.71 -5.74 6.62
CA LYS A 70 3.09 -6.24 7.86
C LYS A 70 2.10 -7.39 7.61
N LEU A 71 1.77 -7.65 6.36
CA LEU A 71 1.01 -8.84 5.97
C LEU A 71 1.98 -9.94 5.50
N PRO A 72 1.64 -11.22 5.70
CA PRO A 72 2.47 -12.30 5.16
C PRO A 72 2.53 -12.23 3.62
N HIS A 73 3.61 -12.71 3.03
CA HIS A 73 3.66 -12.90 1.58
C HIS A 73 2.51 -13.82 1.12
N TYR A 74 1.94 -13.59 -0.06
CA TYR A 74 0.79 -14.36 -0.54
C TYR A 74 1.11 -15.84 -0.84
N LEU A 75 2.39 -16.16 -1.03
CA LEU A 75 2.90 -17.53 -1.09
C LEU A 75 3.36 -18.09 0.27
N LYS A 76 3.19 -17.35 1.37
CA LYS A 76 3.58 -17.83 2.71
C LYS A 76 2.65 -18.97 3.11
N GLY A 77 3.24 -20.14 3.36
CA GLY A 77 2.50 -21.36 3.65
C GLY A 77 2.19 -22.20 2.41
N THR A 78 2.44 -21.67 1.20
CA THR A 78 2.59 -22.46 -0.02
C THR A 78 3.94 -23.16 0.04
N ILE A 79 4.07 -24.11 0.97
CA ILE A 79 5.25 -24.93 1.13
C ILE A 79 5.25 -25.88 -0.07
N LEU A 80 6.23 -25.71 -0.97
CA LEU A 80 6.69 -26.82 -1.80
C LEU A 80 7.10 -27.91 -0.80
N ASN A 81 6.33 -28.99 -0.74
CA ASN A 81 6.55 -30.06 0.22
C ASN A 81 8.04 -30.44 0.20
N SER A 82 8.77 -30.16 1.29
CA SER A 82 10.23 -30.08 1.26
C SER A 82 10.91 -31.43 1.05
N ASP A 83 10.13 -32.52 1.07
CA ASP A 83 10.54 -33.88 0.74
C ASP A 83 10.53 -34.16 -0.77
N LYS A 84 9.96 -33.26 -1.59
CA LYS A 84 9.78 -33.44 -3.04
C LYS A 84 10.31 -32.24 -3.81
N ARG A 85 11.29 -32.51 -4.67
CA ARG A 85 11.75 -31.64 -5.75
C ARG A 85 10.72 -31.68 -6.87
N VAL A 86 10.10 -30.53 -7.11
CA VAL A 86 9.19 -30.32 -8.24
C VAL A 86 9.90 -29.40 -9.23
N ILE A 87 9.97 -29.80 -10.49
CA ILE A 87 10.44 -28.93 -11.57
C ILE A 87 9.24 -28.45 -12.39
N ALA A 88 9.28 -27.19 -12.79
CA ALA A 88 8.33 -26.62 -13.74
C ALA A 88 9.00 -26.54 -15.11
N THR A 89 8.34 -27.04 -16.14
CA THR A 89 8.77 -26.93 -17.54
C THR A 89 7.65 -26.34 -18.37
N GLU A 90 7.94 -25.91 -19.60
CA GLU A 90 6.95 -25.25 -20.45
C GLU A 90 5.67 -26.08 -20.62
N ASP A 91 5.83 -27.33 -21.06
CA ASP A 91 4.74 -28.26 -21.37
C ASP A 91 4.49 -29.32 -20.28
N GLY A 92 5.28 -29.30 -19.20
CA GLY A 92 5.21 -30.32 -18.15
C GLY A 92 5.93 -31.63 -18.51
N THR A 93 6.72 -31.65 -19.58
CA THR A 93 7.61 -32.78 -19.89
C THR A 93 8.93 -32.66 -19.12
N PRO A 94 9.54 -33.78 -18.70
CA PRO A 94 10.84 -33.73 -18.06
C PRO A 94 11.95 -33.25 -19.02
N PRO A 95 12.90 -32.43 -18.56
CA PRO A 95 14.06 -32.07 -19.35
C PRO A 95 14.91 -33.29 -19.72
N GLU A 96 15.53 -33.24 -20.91
CA GLU A 96 16.42 -34.30 -21.37
C GLU A 96 17.61 -34.47 -20.42
N GLY A 97 17.99 -35.73 -20.15
CA GLY A 97 19.10 -36.06 -19.26
C GLY A 97 18.79 -36.00 -17.76
N LEU A 98 17.59 -35.54 -17.34
CA LEU A 98 17.19 -35.58 -15.93
C LEU A 98 16.42 -36.86 -15.56
N VAL A 99 17.01 -37.62 -14.64
CA VAL A 99 16.43 -38.86 -14.11
C VAL A 99 15.46 -38.56 -12.95
N LYS A 100 14.22 -39.07 -13.07
CA LYS A 100 13.20 -39.02 -12.00
C LYS A 100 13.67 -39.78 -10.76
N GLY A 101 13.46 -39.21 -9.57
CA GLY A 101 13.89 -39.76 -8.28
C GLY A 101 15.32 -39.39 -7.88
N GLU A 102 16.15 -39.00 -8.85
CA GLU A 102 17.46 -38.40 -8.59
C GLU A 102 17.33 -36.87 -8.58
N TYR A 103 16.82 -36.29 -9.67
CA TYR A 103 16.74 -34.84 -9.85
C TYR A 103 15.39 -34.24 -9.45
N TYR A 104 14.30 -34.96 -9.69
CA TYR A 104 12.94 -34.50 -9.39
C TYR A 104 12.00 -35.67 -9.06
N GLU A 105 10.98 -35.41 -8.24
CA GLU A 105 9.90 -36.37 -7.98
C GLU A 105 8.66 -36.07 -8.84
N LYS A 106 8.46 -34.80 -9.22
CA LYS A 106 7.33 -34.36 -10.02
C LYS A 106 7.72 -33.28 -11.04
N VAL A 107 7.13 -33.35 -12.21
CA VAL A 107 7.16 -32.28 -13.22
C VAL A 107 5.77 -31.67 -13.30
N ILE A 108 5.71 -30.34 -13.43
CA ILE A 108 4.48 -29.60 -13.72
C ILE A 108 4.73 -28.68 -14.91
N SER A 109 3.68 -28.34 -15.66
CA SER A 109 3.78 -27.33 -16.71
C SER A 109 3.82 -25.91 -16.12
N HIS A 110 4.25 -24.93 -16.91
CA HIS A 110 4.13 -23.51 -16.58
C HIS A 110 2.67 -23.12 -16.33
N ASP A 111 1.73 -23.62 -17.15
CA ASP A 111 0.30 -23.40 -16.93
C ASP A 111 -0.14 -23.89 -15.55
N LYS A 112 0.34 -25.08 -15.13
CA LYS A 112 0.00 -25.62 -13.83
C LYS A 112 0.63 -24.80 -12.71
N MET A 113 1.89 -24.39 -12.86
CA MET A 113 2.57 -23.50 -11.91
C MET A 113 1.80 -22.17 -11.75
N ASN A 114 1.45 -21.52 -12.86
CA ASN A 114 0.69 -20.27 -12.87
C ASN A 114 -0.68 -20.45 -12.19
N SER A 115 -1.39 -21.56 -12.45
CA SER A 115 -2.66 -21.84 -11.77
C SER A 115 -2.53 -21.92 -10.25
N ILE A 116 -1.42 -22.43 -9.73
CA ILE A 116 -1.15 -22.53 -8.28
C ILE A 116 -0.87 -21.14 -7.71
N ILE A 117 -0.09 -20.32 -8.41
CA ILE A 117 0.22 -18.94 -8.03
C ILE A 117 -1.06 -18.11 -8.02
N ASP A 118 -1.89 -18.21 -9.06
CA ASP A 118 -3.15 -17.49 -9.17
C ASP A 118 -4.13 -17.89 -8.07
N GLN A 119 -4.22 -19.18 -7.74
CA GLN A 119 -5.04 -19.63 -6.62
C GLN A 119 -4.57 -19.02 -5.30
N ALA A 120 -3.25 -19.04 -5.03
CA ALA A 120 -2.71 -18.44 -3.81
C ALA A 120 -2.98 -16.93 -3.74
N ARG A 121 -2.86 -16.22 -4.88
CA ARG A 121 -3.22 -14.80 -4.98
C ARG A 121 -4.70 -14.57 -4.70
N GLN A 122 -5.60 -15.37 -5.27
CA GLN A 122 -7.05 -15.25 -5.02
C GLN A 122 -7.40 -15.49 -3.56
N GLU A 123 -6.83 -16.52 -2.94
CA GLU A 123 -7.02 -16.80 -1.50
C GLU A 123 -6.53 -15.63 -0.65
N TYR A 124 -5.41 -15.01 -1.02
CA TYR A 124 -4.89 -13.82 -0.37
C TYR A 124 -5.83 -12.61 -0.50
N VAL A 125 -6.34 -12.34 -1.71
CA VAL A 125 -7.34 -11.29 -1.96
C VAL A 125 -8.60 -11.53 -1.14
N ASN A 126 -9.12 -12.76 -1.12
CA ASN A 126 -10.30 -13.12 -0.34
C ASN A 126 -10.09 -12.92 1.17
N LYS A 127 -8.87 -13.20 1.66
CA LYS A 127 -8.54 -13.10 3.07
C LYS A 127 -8.26 -11.67 3.55
N TYR A 128 -7.53 -10.89 2.76
CA TYR A 128 -7.05 -9.57 3.17
C TYR A 128 -7.71 -8.40 2.43
N GLY A 129 -8.41 -8.65 1.32
CA GLY A 129 -8.99 -7.62 0.47
C GLY A 129 -7.95 -6.84 -0.36
N VAL A 130 -6.71 -7.33 -0.41
CA VAL A 130 -5.59 -6.68 -1.10
C VAL A 130 -5.13 -7.57 -2.24
N ASP A 131 -4.96 -6.98 -3.42
CA ASP A 131 -4.35 -7.66 -4.57
C ASP A 131 -2.84 -7.43 -4.59
N PRO A 132 -2.01 -8.46 -4.29
CA PRO A 132 -0.57 -8.30 -4.24
C PRO A 132 0.07 -7.98 -5.60
N ALA A 133 -0.58 -8.33 -6.72
CA ALA A 133 -0.08 -8.00 -8.06
C ALA A 133 -0.52 -6.61 -8.53
N ASN A 134 -1.52 -6.01 -7.87
CA ASN A 134 -1.96 -4.65 -8.13
C ASN A 134 -2.29 -3.92 -6.82
N PRO A 135 -1.28 -3.63 -5.97
CA PRO A 135 -1.52 -2.95 -4.72
C PRO A 135 -2.03 -1.54 -4.97
N LYS A 136 -2.96 -1.04 -4.15
CA LYS A 136 -3.49 0.33 -4.26
C LYS A 136 -2.58 1.40 -3.65
N VAL A 137 -1.60 0.98 -2.86
CA VAL A 137 -0.77 1.85 -2.02
C VAL A 137 0.70 1.54 -2.25
N GLU A 138 1.50 2.59 -2.34
CA GLU A 138 2.96 2.54 -2.48
C GLU A 138 3.63 3.34 -1.37
N MET A 139 4.85 2.94 -1.00
CA MET A 139 5.64 3.68 -0.01
C MET A 139 6.44 4.79 -0.71
N VAL A 140 6.13 6.03 -0.39
CA VAL A 140 6.87 7.22 -0.88
C VAL A 140 7.37 7.99 0.33
N ASN A 141 8.68 8.18 0.43
CA ASN A 141 9.33 8.87 1.57
C ASN A 141 8.88 8.33 2.95
N GLY A 142 8.65 7.02 3.06
CA GLY A 142 8.18 6.38 4.31
C GLY A 142 6.69 6.57 4.60
N GLN A 143 5.92 7.19 3.70
CA GLN A 143 4.47 7.30 3.80
C GLN A 143 3.77 6.36 2.82
N PRO A 144 2.76 5.59 3.27
CA PRO A 144 1.93 4.80 2.37
C PRO A 144 0.95 5.73 1.65
N LEU A 145 1.20 5.99 0.37
CA LEU A 145 0.38 6.85 -0.48
C LEU A 145 -0.46 6.01 -1.46
N PRO A 146 -1.73 6.39 -1.72
CA PRO A 146 -2.50 5.80 -2.81
C PRO A 146 -1.79 5.97 -4.15
N LYS A 147 -1.76 4.93 -4.99
CA LYS A 147 -1.12 4.97 -6.32
C LYS A 147 -1.63 6.10 -7.19
N GLU A 148 -2.92 6.41 -7.11
CA GLU A 148 -3.55 7.48 -7.86
C GLU A 148 -3.04 8.86 -7.42
N GLU A 149 -2.74 9.05 -6.13
CA GLU A 149 -2.14 10.28 -5.63
C GLU A 149 -0.68 10.39 -6.05
N VAL A 150 0.08 9.29 -5.98
CA VAL A 150 1.45 9.22 -6.50
C VAL A 150 1.48 9.62 -7.98
N LYS A 151 0.58 9.05 -8.79
CA LYS A 151 0.44 9.39 -10.20
C LYS A 151 0.15 10.88 -10.39
N ARG A 152 -0.81 11.45 -9.65
CA ARG A 152 -1.13 12.88 -9.70
C ARG A 152 0.10 13.75 -9.41
N LEU A 153 0.90 13.38 -8.41
CA LEU A 153 2.10 14.12 -8.01
C LEU A 153 3.22 14.03 -9.06
N VAL A 154 3.36 12.89 -9.73
CA VAL A 154 4.28 12.75 -10.87
C VAL A 154 3.85 13.62 -12.04
N GLU A 155 2.55 13.59 -12.37
CA GLU A 155 1.98 14.38 -13.46
C GLU A 155 2.04 15.89 -13.19
N SER A 156 1.87 16.33 -11.93
CA SER A 156 2.05 17.74 -11.54
C SER A 156 3.52 18.15 -11.44
N GLY A 157 4.44 17.18 -11.41
CA GLY A 157 5.87 17.41 -11.23
C GLY A 157 6.29 17.67 -9.78
N ASP A 158 5.37 17.52 -8.82
CA ASP A 158 5.62 17.60 -7.37
C ASP A 158 6.37 16.37 -6.85
N LEU A 159 6.28 15.25 -7.58
CA LEU A 159 7.11 14.07 -7.36
C LEU A 159 7.97 13.85 -8.60
N LYS A 160 9.30 13.87 -8.42
CA LYS A 160 10.22 13.40 -9.46
C LYS A 160 10.40 11.91 -9.27
N VAL A 161 10.06 11.13 -10.31
CA VAL A 161 10.46 9.72 -10.36
C VAL A 161 11.98 9.72 -10.52
N SER A 162 12.72 9.28 -9.50
CA SER A 162 14.11 8.92 -9.70
C SER A 162 14.10 7.71 -10.63
N SER A 163 14.77 7.81 -11.78
CA SER A 163 14.91 6.72 -12.74
C SER A 163 15.61 5.47 -12.19
N GLU A 164 15.98 5.46 -10.91
CA GLU A 164 16.65 4.36 -10.21
C GLU A 164 15.70 3.45 -9.41
N ASP A 165 14.42 3.84 -9.18
CA ASP A 165 13.46 3.00 -8.43
C ASP A 165 12.61 2.07 -9.32
N THR A 166 12.72 2.19 -10.66
CA THR A 166 12.18 1.19 -11.61
C THR A 166 13.20 0.08 -11.85
N VAL A 167 13.54 -0.69 -10.81
CA VAL A 167 14.20 -1.99 -10.99
C VAL A 167 13.48 -3.02 -10.13
N ASN A 168 12.50 -3.70 -10.77
CA ASN A 168 12.26 -5.15 -10.69
C ASN A 168 10.90 -5.51 -11.32
N THR A 169 10.64 -5.05 -12.53
CA THR A 169 9.69 -5.72 -13.42
C THR A 169 10.26 -5.68 -14.81
N GLU A 170 11.29 -6.48 -15.07
CA GLU A 170 11.50 -7.06 -16.38
C GLU A 170 12.46 -8.26 -16.28
N THR A 171 12.13 -9.27 -17.08
CA THR A 171 12.91 -10.47 -17.44
C THR A 171 13.06 -11.59 -16.40
N SER A 172 12.12 -12.54 -16.44
CA SER A 172 12.53 -13.95 -16.56
C SER A 172 12.23 -14.36 -18.00
N GLN A 173 13.30 -14.50 -18.78
CA GLN A 173 13.32 -15.36 -19.96
C GLN A 173 13.18 -16.82 -19.53
#